data_AF-A0A2U9IC28-F1
#
_entry.id   AF-A0A2U9IC28-F1
#
_cell.length_a   1.000
_cell.length_b   1.000
_cell.length_c   1.000
_cell.angle_alpha   90.00
_cell.angle_beta   90.00
_cell.angle_gamma   90.00
#
_symmetry.space_group_name_H-M   'P 1'
#
loop_
_entity.id
_entity.type
_entity.pdbx_description
1 polymer ?
#
loop_
_entity_poly.entity_id
_entity_poly.type
_entity_poly.pdbx_seq_one_letter_code
_entity_poly.pdbx_strand_id
1 'polypeptide(L)'
;MLLTSFAYIIYGNMELAQLTIRDLQKLVRSLIYSISIVAMGEKGSTKKDLLSIRNELRSFLKELKKGKVGYEDVAGEFGFILLSLSIIKGETHNDRTIEMISKIESMLYS
;
A
#
# COMPACT_ATOMS: atom_id res chain seq x y z
N MET A 1 -0.20 -24.92 2.74
CA MET A 1 -1.14 -24.47 1.68
C MET A 1 -1.56 -23.00 1.79
N LEU A 2 -1.41 -22.32 2.93
CA LEU A 2 -1.79 -20.91 3.07
C LEU A 2 -0.78 -19.91 2.45
N LEU A 3 0.53 -20.21 2.51
CA LEU A 3 1.57 -19.33 1.94
C LEU A 3 1.58 -19.25 0.40
N THR A 4 1.32 -20.36 -0.29
CA THR A 4 1.23 -20.41 -1.75
C THR A 4 0.00 -19.67 -2.27
N SER A 5 -1.10 -19.70 -1.51
CA SER A 5 -2.33 -18.97 -1.83
C SER A 5 -2.17 -17.47 -1.61
N PHE A 6 -1.42 -17.06 -0.58
CA PHE A 6 -1.09 -15.65 -0.33
C PHE A 6 -0.18 -15.07 -1.42
N ALA A 7 0.84 -15.84 -1.84
CA ALA A 7 1.67 -15.47 -2.98
C ALA A 7 0.84 -15.41 -4.27
N TYR A 8 -0.05 -16.37 -4.53
CA TYR A 8 -0.92 -16.33 -5.72
C TYR A 8 -1.95 -15.19 -5.69
N ILE A 9 -2.38 -14.71 -4.53
CA ILE A 9 -3.25 -13.51 -4.41
C ILE A 9 -2.45 -12.23 -4.66
N ILE A 10 -1.19 -12.16 -4.20
CA ILE A 10 -0.28 -11.03 -4.47
C ILE A 10 0.19 -11.01 -5.93
N TYR A 11 0.44 -12.18 -6.55
CA TYR A 11 0.97 -12.29 -7.92
C TYR A 11 -0.09 -12.53 -9.00
N GLY A 12 -1.27 -13.05 -8.66
CA GLY A 12 -2.24 -13.61 -9.62
C GLY A 12 -3.38 -12.69 -10.04
N ASN A 13 -3.56 -11.52 -9.40
CA ASN A 13 -4.62 -10.56 -9.76
C ASN A 13 -4.12 -9.13 -10.00
N MET A 14 -2.82 -8.86 -9.84
CA MET A 14 -2.30 -7.52 -10.08
C MET A 14 -2.08 -7.30 -11.58
N GLU A 15 -2.94 -6.49 -12.19
CA GLU A 15 -2.68 -5.86 -13.50
C GLU A 15 -1.47 -4.89 -13.48
N LEU A 16 -0.63 -4.91 -12.44
CA LEU A 16 0.59 -4.10 -12.32
C LEU A 16 1.49 -4.22 -13.56
N ALA A 17 1.54 -5.40 -14.19
CA ALA A 17 2.39 -5.65 -15.36
C ALA A 17 1.93 -4.83 -16.58
N GLN A 18 0.69 -4.34 -16.58
CA GLN A 18 0.11 -3.52 -17.65
C GLN A 18 0.16 -2.01 -17.33
N LEU A 19 0.44 -1.63 -16.08
CA LEU A 19 0.49 -0.23 -15.67
C LEU A 19 1.76 0.44 -16.19
N THR A 20 1.60 1.60 -16.83
CA THR A 20 2.74 2.43 -17.20
C THR A 20 3.40 2.99 -15.94
N ILE A 21 4.69 3.36 -16.01
CA ILE A 21 5.36 4.08 -14.91
C ILE A 21 4.58 5.32 -14.48
N ARG A 22 3.90 6.01 -15.42
CA ARG A 22 3.06 7.17 -15.12
C ARG A 22 1.85 6.79 -14.26
N ASP A 23 1.23 5.65 -14.52
CA ASP A 23 0.07 5.17 -13.78
C ASP A 23 0.49 4.69 -12.39
N LEU A 24 1.62 3.98 -12.27
CA LEU A 24 2.22 3.64 -10.98
C LEU A 24 2.50 4.89 -10.13
N GLN A 25 3.07 5.94 -10.74
CA GLN A 25 3.29 7.20 -10.02
C GLN A 25 2.00 7.86 -9.55
N LYS A 26 0.90 7.78 -10.32
CA LYS A 26 -0.41 8.31 -9.91
C LYS A 26 -0.99 7.48 -8.77
N LEU A 27 -0.95 6.15 -8.88
CA LEU A 27 -1.42 5.23 -7.85
C LEU A 27 -0.70 5.48 -6.52
N VAL A 28 0.63 5.50 -6.53
CA VAL A 28 1.45 5.75 -5.32
C VAL A 28 1.13 7.11 -4.69
N ARG A 29 0.91 8.17 -5.49
CA ARG A 29 0.46 9.47 -4.96
C ARG A 29 -0.90 9.37 -4.26
N SER A 30 -1.83 8.63 -4.86
CA SER A 30 -3.16 8.42 -4.29
C SER A 30 -3.06 7.66 -2.96
N LEU A 31 -2.25 6.60 -2.89
CA LEU A 31 -2.00 5.85 -1.65
C LEU A 31 -1.41 6.75 -0.55
N ILE A 32 -0.40 7.55 -0.86
CA ILE A 32 0.20 8.51 0.08
C ILE A 32 -0.86 9.47 0.65
N TYR A 33 -1.74 9.98 -0.20
CA TYR A 33 -2.80 10.89 0.23
C TYR A 33 -3.82 10.19 1.12
N SER A 34 -4.34 9.03 0.68
CA SER A 34 -5.32 8.24 1.43
C SER A 34 -4.79 7.87 2.81
N ILE A 35 -3.56 7.35 2.91
CA ILE A 35 -2.93 7.00 4.19
C ILE A 35 -2.76 8.24 5.08
N SER A 36 -2.44 9.41 4.50
CA SER A 36 -2.35 10.66 5.27
C SER A 36 -3.69 11.02 5.92
N ILE A 37 -4.80 10.85 5.20
CA ILE A 37 -6.14 11.11 5.72
C ILE A 37 -6.45 10.14 6.87
N VAL A 38 -6.18 8.84 6.70
CA VAL A 38 -6.40 7.83 7.76
C VAL A 38 -5.57 8.18 9.01
N ALA A 39 -4.28 8.49 8.83
CA ALA A 39 -3.39 8.86 9.92
C ALA A 39 -3.83 10.13 10.67
N MET A 40 -4.55 11.05 10.02
CA MET A 40 -5.12 12.23 10.69
C MET A 40 -6.26 11.86 11.65
N GLY A 41 -7.02 10.81 11.35
CA GLY A 41 -8.09 10.29 12.20
C GLY A 41 -7.62 9.43 13.38
N GLU A 42 -6.35 9.02 13.38
CA GLU A 42 -5.76 8.12 14.37
C GLU A 42 -4.91 8.85 15.42
N LYS A 43 -4.56 8.15 16.50
CA LYS A 43 -3.63 8.59 17.54
C LYS A 43 -2.66 7.47 17.91
N GLY A 44 -1.68 7.76 18.76
CA GLY A 44 -0.79 6.72 19.31
C GLY A 44 0.08 6.01 18.28
N SER A 45 0.28 4.71 18.47
CA SER A 45 1.07 3.82 17.60
C SER A 45 0.48 3.73 16.20
N THR A 46 -0.83 3.47 16.08
CA THR A 46 -1.53 3.36 14.79
C THR A 46 -1.25 4.53 13.86
N LYS A 47 -1.30 5.76 14.40
CA LYS A 47 -0.93 6.96 13.64
C LYS A 47 0.52 6.93 13.19
N LYS A 48 1.46 6.55 14.06
CA LYS A 48 2.89 6.48 13.72
C LYS A 48 3.14 5.45 12.62
N ASP A 49 2.49 4.29 12.70
CA ASP A 49 2.67 3.20 11.75
C ASP A 49 2.14 3.60 10.37
N LEU A 50 0.93 4.17 10.30
CA LEU A 50 0.38 4.74 9.06
C LEU A 50 1.30 5.82 8.46
N LEU A 51 1.87 6.69 9.29
CA LEU A 51 2.80 7.72 8.82
C LEU A 51 4.14 7.13 8.34
N SER A 52 4.60 6.00 8.90
CA SER A 52 5.78 5.26 8.42
C SER A 52 5.52 4.71 7.02
N ILE A 53 4.43 3.96 6.85
CA ILE A 53 3.98 3.41 5.55
C ILE A 53 3.91 4.52 4.49
N ARG A 54 3.32 5.67 4.84
CA ARG A 54 3.26 6.83 3.95
C ARG A 54 4.66 7.33 3.56
N ASN A 55 5.60 7.37 4.49
CA ASN A 55 6.94 7.87 4.23
C ASN A 55 7.74 6.90 3.34
N GLU A 56 7.52 5.60 3.50
CA GLU A 56 8.08 4.55 2.63
C GLU A 56 7.57 4.70 1.20
N LEU A 57 6.25 4.84 1.01
CA LEU A 57 5.65 5.17 -0.29
C LEU A 57 6.20 6.46 -0.91
N ARG A 58 6.49 7.48 -0.10
CA ARG A 58 7.12 8.73 -0.58
C ARG A 58 8.54 8.50 -1.08
N SER A 59 9.30 7.64 -0.41
CA SER A 59 10.64 7.24 -0.83
C SER A 59 10.58 6.42 -2.12
N PHE A 60 9.67 5.44 -2.17
CA PHE A 60 9.41 4.65 -3.37
C PHE A 60 9.01 5.50 -4.57
N LEU A 61 8.11 6.48 -4.39
CA LEU A 61 7.73 7.43 -5.45
C LEU A 61 8.92 8.22 -6.00
N LYS A 62 9.91 8.55 -5.16
CA LYS A 62 11.13 9.25 -5.62
C LYS A 62 11.97 8.34 -6.51
N GLU A 63 12.10 7.06 -6.15
CA GLU A 63 12.84 6.10 -6.97
C GLU A 63 12.10 5.78 -8.28
N LEU A 64 10.77 5.63 -8.24
CA LEU A 64 9.93 5.50 -9.44
C LEU A 64 10.12 6.67 -10.42
N LYS A 65 10.21 7.90 -9.91
CA LYS A 65 10.45 9.09 -10.74
C LYS A 65 11.84 9.12 -11.38
N LYS A 66 12.83 8.47 -10.77
CA LYS A 66 14.19 8.35 -11.31
C LYS A 66 14.32 7.23 -12.35
N GLY A 67 13.27 6.42 -12.54
CA GLY A 67 13.28 5.27 -13.46
C GLY A 67 14.19 4.12 -12.99
N LYS A 68 14.48 4.04 -11.68
CA LYS A 68 15.39 3.05 -11.10
C LYS A 68 14.69 1.78 -10.57
N VAL A 69 13.41 1.63 -10.87
CA VAL A 69 12.53 0.65 -10.22
C VAL A 69 12.06 -0.34 -11.28
N GLY A 70 12.38 -1.61 -11.08
CA GLY A 70 11.88 -2.72 -11.89
C GLY A 70 10.50 -3.18 -11.43
N TYR A 71 9.90 -4.09 -12.20
CA TYR A 71 8.59 -4.66 -11.86
C TYR A 71 8.61 -5.42 -10.52
N GLU A 72 9.68 -6.16 -10.26
CA GLU A 72 9.86 -6.92 -9.01
C GLU A 72 9.91 -6.00 -7.78
N ASP A 73 10.56 -4.83 -7.90
CA ASP A 73 10.60 -3.82 -6.85
C ASP A 73 9.20 -3.25 -6.56
N VAL A 74 8.39 -3.03 -7.61
CA VAL A 74 7.00 -2.56 -7.46
C VAL A 74 6.16 -3.59 -6.73
N ALA A 75 6.23 -4.86 -7.15
CA ALA A 75 5.47 -5.93 -6.53
C ALA A 75 5.88 -6.13 -5.06
N GLY A 76 7.19 -6.08 -4.78
CA GLY A 76 7.73 -6.16 -3.42
C GLY A 76 7.23 -5.03 -2.53
N GLU A 77 7.30 -3.79 -3.00
CA GLU A 77 6.80 -2.63 -2.25
C GLU A 77 5.30 -2.75 -1.98
N PHE A 78 4.48 -3.08 -2.99
CA PHE A 78 3.03 -3.16 -2.80
C PHE A 78 2.64 -4.32 -1.89
N GLY A 79 3.33 -5.46 -1.96
CA GLY A 79 3.16 -6.56 -1.02
C GLY A 79 3.47 -6.15 0.42
N PHE A 80 4.56 -5.42 0.64
CA PHE A 80 4.91 -4.88 1.96
C PHE A 80 3.83 -3.93 2.50
N ILE A 81 3.31 -3.03 1.66
CA ILE A 81 2.26 -2.08 2.04
C ILE A 81 0.97 -2.81 2.41
N LEU A 82 0.54 -3.80 1.62
CA LEU A 82 -0.66 -4.60 1.90
C LEU A 82 -0.55 -5.35 3.23
N LEU A 83 0.61 -5.97 3.51
CA LEU A 83 0.85 -6.66 4.77
C LEU A 83 0.81 -5.68 5.96
N SER A 84 1.47 -4.54 5.82
CA SER A 84 1.53 -3.53 6.89
C SER A 84 0.15 -2.96 7.21
N LEU A 85 -0.66 -2.66 6.18
CA LEU A 85 -2.03 -2.20 6.34
C LEU A 85 -2.94 -3.27 6.97
N SER A 86 -2.75 -4.53 6.59
CA SER A 86 -3.51 -5.66 7.16
C SER A 86 -3.25 -5.84 8.66
N ILE A 87 -2.00 -5.67 9.10
CA ILE A 87 -1.62 -5.71 10.52
C ILE A 87 -2.33 -4.58 11.28
N ILE A 88 -2.23 -3.35 10.79
CA ILE A 88 -2.88 -2.19 11.41
C ILE A 88 -4.40 -2.39 11.50
N LYS A 89 -5.01 -2.93 10.45
CA LYS A 89 -6.44 -3.24 10.41
C LYS A 89 -6.86 -4.28 11.45
N GLY A 90 -6.00 -5.27 11.72
CA GLY A 90 -6.25 -6.31 12.73
C GLY A 90 -6.06 -5.82 14.17
N GLU A 91 -5.23 -4.80 14.37
CA GLU A 91 -4.91 -4.25 15.71
C GLU A 91 -5.79 -3.06 16.10
N THR A 92 -6.31 -2.30 15.13
CA THR A 92 -7.16 -1.14 15.41
C THR A 92 -8.59 -1.54 15.76
N HIS A 93 -9.20 -0.83 16.71
CA HIS A 93 -10.62 -0.95 17.05
C HIS A 93 -11.47 0.19 16.44
N ASN A 94 -10.90 0.98 15.54
CA ASN A 94 -11.60 2.08 14.88
C ASN A 94 -12.19 1.63 13.55
N ASP A 95 -13.50 1.39 13.52
CA ASP A 95 -14.24 0.94 12.33
C ASP A 95 -14.01 1.84 11.09
N ARG A 96 -13.92 3.16 11.30
CA ARG A 96 -13.65 4.09 10.21
C ARG A 96 -12.27 3.86 9.60
N THR A 97 -11.27 3.59 10.45
CA THR A 97 -9.91 3.29 9.99
C THR A 97 -9.87 1.95 9.27
N ILE A 98 -10.57 0.93 9.77
CA ILE A 98 -10.72 -0.37 9.10
C ILE A 98 -11.33 -0.20 7.71
N GLU A 99 -12.42 0.57 7.59
CA GLU A 99 -13.09 0.84 6.32
C GLU A 99 -12.16 1.57 5.34
N MET A 100 -11.46 2.61 5.81
CA MET A 100 -10.57 3.38 4.97
C MET A 100 -9.33 2.57 4.53
N ILE A 101 -8.78 1.74 5.41
CA ILE A 101 -7.70 0.81 5.05
C ILE A 101 -8.18 -0.19 4.00
N SER A 102 -9.39 -0.74 4.15
CA SER A 102 -9.96 -1.67 3.17
C SER A 102 -10.15 -1.02 1.80
N LYS A 103 -10.53 0.27 1.76
CA LYS A 103 -10.56 1.05 0.51
C LYS A 103 -9.17 1.23 -0.10
N ILE A 104 -8.15 1.49 0.71
CA ILE A 104 -6.76 1.61 0.24
C ILE A 104 -6.27 0.28 -0.34
N GLU A 105 -6.54 -0.84 0.33
CA GLU A 105 -6.21 -2.18 -0.16
C GLU A 105 -6.90 -2.45 -1.51
N SER A 106 -8.17 -2.06 -1.68
CA SER A 106 -8.89 -2.25 -2.94
C SER A 106 -8.25 -1.55 -4.14
N MET A 107 -7.58 -0.41 -3.93
CA MET A 107 -6.86 0.33 -4.98
C MET A 107 -5.63 -0.42 -5.51
N LEU A 108 -5.15 -1.42 -4.77
CA LEU A 108 -3.98 -2.24 -5.14
C LEU A 108 -4.38 -3.54 -5.84
N TYR A 109 -5.66 -3.94 -5.74
CA TYR A 109 -6.21 -5.14 -6.38
C TYR A 109 -6.96 -4.84 -7.68
N SER A 110 -7.28 -3.58 -7.94
CA SER A 110 -7.93 -3.07 -9.16
C SER A 110 -6.92 -2.62 -10.19
#